data_AF-A0A518CTG9-F1
#
_entry.id   AF-A0A518CTG9-F1
#
_cell.length_a   1.000
_cell.length_b   1.000
_cell.length_c   1.000
_cell.angle_alpha   90.00
_cell.angle_beta   90.00
_cell.angle_gamma   90.00
#
_symmetry.space_group_name_H-M   'P 1'
#
loop_
_entity.id
_entity.type
_entity.pdbx_description
1 polymer ?
#
loop_
_entity_poly.entity_id
_entity_poly.type
_entity_poly.pdbx_seq_one_letter_code
_entity_poly.pdbx_strand_id
1 'polypeptide(L)'
;MSISGKYVEPYSHPKSPKKYTQSQLLSILILRAYLKTTYRGIIEILETSELLQKRLQLTQLPSYSTLNYFADRSHVLDIIDKMLADIIKEFAPTAE
;
A
#
# COMPACT_ATOMS: atom_id res chain seq x y z
N MET A 1 7.88 -11.04 -6.52
CA MET A 1 8.89 -9.97 -6.63
C MET A 1 8.21 -8.68 -6.20
N SER A 2 8.59 -8.07 -5.06
CA SER A 2 7.90 -6.88 -4.55
C SER A 2 8.45 -5.64 -5.25
N ILE A 3 7.79 -5.16 -6.31
CA ILE A 3 8.18 -3.97 -7.08
C ILE A 3 8.36 -2.75 -6.15
N SER A 4 7.52 -2.65 -5.13
CA SER A 4 7.55 -1.58 -4.10
C SER A 4 8.86 -1.46 -3.33
N GLY A 5 9.65 -2.54 -3.17
CA GLY A 5 10.91 -2.48 -2.44
C GLY A 5 12.00 -1.64 -3.12
N LYS A 6 11.84 -1.33 -4.42
CA LYS A 6 12.74 -0.44 -5.16
C LYS A 6 12.45 1.05 -4.91
N TYR A 7 11.24 1.39 -4.44
CA TYR A 7 10.75 2.76 -4.43
C TYR A 7 10.35 3.25 -3.03
N VAL A 8 10.08 2.33 -2.11
CA VAL A 8 9.59 2.63 -0.77
C VAL A 8 10.49 1.94 0.26
N GLU A 9 11.09 2.71 1.16
CA GLU A 9 11.75 2.13 2.33
C GLU A 9 10.76 1.33 3.18
N PRO A 10 11.15 0.20 3.77
CA PRO A 10 10.20 -0.64 4.52
C PRO A 10 9.51 0.13 5.66
N TYR A 11 10.16 1.12 6.25
CA TYR A 11 9.62 1.93 7.34
C TYR A 11 9.95 3.41 7.12
N SER A 12 9.10 4.31 7.64
CA SER A 12 9.26 5.75 7.45
C SER A 12 10.37 6.37 8.30
N HIS A 13 10.84 5.67 9.33
CA HIS A 13 11.93 6.10 10.20
C HIS A 13 12.52 4.89 10.94
N PRO A 14 13.83 4.87 11.26
CA PRO A 14 14.46 3.77 12.00
C PRO A 14 13.80 3.44 13.35
N LYS A 15 13.28 4.47 14.03
CA LYS A 15 12.57 4.38 15.33
C LYS A 15 11.06 4.19 15.20
N SER A 16 10.51 4.11 13.99
CA SER A 16 9.06 3.93 13.82
C SER A 16 8.63 2.55 14.35
N PRO A 17 7.42 2.43 14.92
CA PRO A 17 6.90 1.14 15.34
C PRO A 17 6.76 0.24 14.10
N LYS A 18 7.57 -0.82 14.04
CA LYS A 18 7.68 -1.77 12.93
C LYS A 18 6.48 -2.73 12.85
N LYS A 19 5.27 -2.20 12.98
CA LYS A 19 4.01 -2.94 12.95
C LYS A 19 3.57 -3.26 11.52
N TYR A 20 3.79 -2.31 10.61
CA TYR A 20 3.44 -2.43 9.20
C TYR A 20 4.56 -1.79 8.38
N THR A 21 4.81 -2.34 7.21
CA THR A 21 5.69 -1.73 6.22
C THR A 21 4.94 -0.69 5.41
N GLN A 22 5.65 0.29 4.87
CA GLN A 22 5.05 1.28 3.96
C GLN A 22 4.46 0.62 2.71
N SER A 23 5.09 -0.45 2.19
CA SER A 23 4.56 -1.25 1.07
C SER A 23 3.23 -1.93 1.39
N GLN A 24 3.05 -2.40 2.63
CA GLN A 24 1.77 -2.95 3.09
C GLN A 24 0.68 -1.88 3.15
N LEU A 25 0.98 -0.72 3.74
CA LEU A 25 0.03 0.39 3.80
C LEU A 25 -0.36 0.87 2.40
N LEU A 26 0.62 0.98 1.49
CA LEU A 26 0.37 1.32 0.09
C LEU A 26 -0.53 0.30 -0.61
N SER A 27 -0.27 -1.00 -0.42
CA SER A 27 -1.08 -2.06 -1.02
C SER A 27 -2.54 -1.99 -0.52
N ILE A 28 -2.75 -1.71 0.77
CA ILE A 28 -4.09 -1.51 1.34
C ILE A 28 -4.78 -0.29 0.73
N LEU A 29 -4.06 0.82 0.51
CA LEU A 29 -4.61 2.01 -0.15
C LEU A 29 -5.02 1.74 -1.60
N ILE A 30 -4.23 0.97 -2.34
CA ILE A 30 -4.56 0.55 -3.71
C ILE A 30 -5.81 -0.35 -3.71
N LEU A 31 -5.88 -1.33 -2.81
CA LEU A 31 -7.06 -2.19 -2.64
C LEU A 31 -8.31 -1.38 -2.29
N ARG A 32 -8.20 -0.41 -1.38
CA ARG A 32 -9.29 0.52 -1.05
C ARG A 32 -9.79 1.26 -2.29
N ALA A 33 -8.87 1.81 -3.09
CA ALA A 33 -9.22 2.54 -4.31
C ALA A 33 -9.88 1.62 -5.34
N TYR A 34 -9.35 0.41 -5.54
CA TYR A 34 -9.90 -0.60 -6.45
C TYR A 34 -11.31 -1.04 -6.05
N LEU A 35 -11.54 -1.33 -4.77
CA LEU A 35 -12.84 -1.74 -4.24
C LEU A 35 -13.81 -0.57 -4.02
N LYS A 36 -13.36 0.68 -4.24
CA LYS A 36 -14.12 1.92 -4.03
C LYS A 36 -14.72 2.02 -2.62
N THR A 37 -13.93 1.68 -1.60
CA THR A 37 -14.37 1.69 -0.20
C THR A 37 -13.79 2.85 0.61
N THR A 38 -14.32 3.05 1.81
CA THR A 38 -13.76 4.01 2.78
C THR A 38 -12.57 3.39 3.52
N TYR A 39 -11.80 4.22 4.25
CA TYR A 39 -10.73 3.70 5.13
C TYR A 39 -11.24 2.72 6.18
N ARG A 40 -12.48 2.87 6.66
CA ARG A 40 -13.08 1.91 7.60
C ARG A 40 -13.52 0.64 6.87
N GLY A 41 -14.18 0.80 5.73
CA GLY A 41 -14.66 -0.33 4.94
C GLY A 41 -13.54 -1.27 4.49
N ILE A 42 -12.36 -0.75 4.10
CA ILE A 42 -11.24 -1.64 3.76
C ILE A 42 -10.72 -2.42 4.98
N ILE A 43 -10.73 -1.83 6.18
CA ILE A 43 -10.32 -2.54 7.39
C ILE A 43 -11.32 -3.63 7.76
N GLU A 44 -12.62 -3.37 7.62
CA GLU A 44 -13.69 -4.36 7.82
C GLU A 44 -13.56 -5.54 6.83
N ILE A 45 -13.25 -5.27 5.57
CA ILE A 45 -12.97 -6.31 4.57
C ILE A 45 -11.74 -7.14 4.95
N LEU A 46 -10.68 -6.49 5.42
CA LEU A 46 -9.47 -7.20 5.86
C LEU A 46 -9.73 -8.03 7.12
N GLU A 47 -10.54 -7.55 8.05
CA GLU A 47 -10.92 -8.24 9.28
C GLU A 47 -11.68 -9.54 9.00
N THR A 48 -12.54 -9.55 7.98
CA THR A 48 -13.32 -10.73 7.58
C THR A 48 -12.56 -11.71 6.67
N SER A 49 -11.32 -11.39 6.25
CA SER A 49 -10.57 -12.20 5.30
C SER A 49 -9.13 -12.50 5.74
N GLU A 50 -8.95 -13.64 6.43
CA GLU A 50 -7.61 -14.13 6.78
C GLU A 50 -6.71 -14.36 5.56
N LEU A 51 -7.29 -14.71 4.41
CA LEU A 51 -6.54 -14.92 3.18
C LEU A 51 -5.89 -13.61 2.71
N LEU A 52 -6.63 -12.50 2.74
CA LEU A 52 -6.08 -11.19 2.38
C LEU A 52 -5.00 -10.75 3.37
N GLN A 53 -5.22 -10.96 4.67
CA GLN A 53 -4.22 -10.66 5.70
C GLN A 53 -2.92 -11.44 5.46
N LYS A 54 -3.00 -12.75 5.17
CA LYS A 54 -1.85 -13.60 4.84
C LYS A 54 -1.14 -13.17 3.56
N ARG A 55 -1.88 -12.82 2.51
CA ARG A 55 -1.31 -12.33 1.24
C ARG A 55 -0.59 -10.99 1.39
N LEU A 56 -1.12 -10.11 2.23
CA LEU A 56 -0.49 -8.84 2.59
C LEU A 56 0.58 -8.98 3.68
N GLN A 57 0.78 -10.17 4.23
CA GLN A 57 1.74 -10.48 5.30
C GLN A 57 1.52 -9.61 6.55
N LEU A 58 0.27 -9.28 6.85
CA LEU A 58 -0.10 -8.46 8.01
C LEU A 58 -0.03 -9.31 9.28
N THR A 59 0.73 -8.86 10.28
CA THR A 59 0.73 -9.42 11.63
C THR A 59 -0.37 -8.82 12.50
N GLN A 60 -0.82 -7.62 12.15
CA GLN A 60 -1.91 -6.90 12.79
C GLN A 60 -2.61 -6.05 11.71
N LEU A 61 -3.88 -5.70 11.92
CA LEU A 61 -4.57 -4.72 11.07
C LEU A 61 -4.19 -3.28 11.46
N PRO A 62 -3.92 -2.38 10.50
CA PRO A 62 -3.77 -0.97 10.78
C PRO A 62 -5.12 -0.33 11.15
N SER A 63 -5.08 0.75 11.94
CA SER A 63 -6.29 1.56 12.15
C SER A 63 -6.63 2.35 10.89
N TYR A 64 -7.90 2.76 10.74
CA TYR A 64 -8.32 3.67 9.68
C TYR A 64 -7.49 4.98 9.69
N SER A 65 -7.14 5.49 10.88
CA SER A 65 -6.32 6.69 11.03
C SER A 65 -4.89 6.47 10.55
N THR A 66 -4.33 5.27 10.71
CA THR A 66 -2.99 4.93 10.18
C THR A 66 -2.98 5.03 8.65
N LEU A 67 -4.04 4.55 7.99
CA LEU A 67 -4.20 4.68 6.53
C LEU A 67 -4.37 6.14 6.11
N ASN A 68 -5.17 6.92 6.84
CA ASN A 68 -5.36 8.34 6.56
C ASN A 68 -4.04 9.12 6.67
N TYR A 69 -3.32 8.97 7.79
CA TYR A 69 -2.03 9.62 7.99
C TYR A 69 -0.96 9.18 6.99
N PHE A 70 -1.03 7.95 6.48
CA PHE A 70 -0.11 7.48 5.45
C PHE A 70 -0.45 8.08 4.08
N ALA A 71 -1.74 8.18 3.74
CA ALA A 71 -2.21 8.78 2.50
C ALA A 71 -1.91 10.29 2.41
N ASP A 72 -1.99 11.01 3.55
CA ASP A 72 -1.74 12.45 3.61
C ASP A 72 -0.24 12.83 3.52
N ARG A 73 0.66 11.84 3.49
CA ARG A 73 2.10 12.13 3.34
C ARG A 73 2.43 12.47 1.89
N SER A 74 2.86 13.70 1.66
CA SER A 74 3.24 14.22 0.34
C SER A 74 4.20 13.31 -0.42
N HIS A 75 5.19 12.73 0.26
CA HIS A 75 6.20 11.88 -0.37
C HIS A 75 5.63 10.55 -0.92
N VAL A 76 4.50 10.07 -0.39
CA VAL A 76 3.90 8.81 -0.82
C VAL A 76 3.28 8.95 -2.21
N LEU A 77 2.64 10.08 -2.49
CA LEU A 77 2.05 10.36 -3.82
C LEU A 77 3.15 10.45 -4.89
N ASP A 78 4.24 11.17 -4.60
CA ASP A 78 5.38 11.29 -5.52
C ASP A 78 6.02 9.93 -5.83
N ILE A 79 6.08 9.04 -4.84
CA ILE A 79 6.59 7.68 -5.03
C ILE A 79 5.62 6.85 -5.88
N ILE A 80 4.32 6.96 -5.63
CA ILE A 80 3.30 6.24 -6.41
C ILE A 80 3.36 6.65 -7.88
N ASP A 81 3.45 7.94 -8.18
CA ASP A 81 3.51 8.42 -9.56
C ASP A 81 4.73 7.89 -10.29
N LYS A 82 5.91 7.88 -9.65
CA LYS A 82 7.13 7.27 -10.21
C LYS A 82 6.98 5.77 -10.40
N MET A 83 6.42 5.07 -9.41
CA MET A 83 6.17 3.63 -9.49
C MET A 83 5.22 3.29 -10.65
N LEU A 84 4.12 4.02 -10.78
CA LEU A 84 3.14 3.81 -11.84
C LEU A 84 3.74 4.13 -13.21
N ALA A 85 4.52 5.21 -13.34
CA ALA A 85 5.20 5.54 -14.58
C ALA A 85 6.16 4.44 -15.02
N ASP A 86 6.91 3.84 -14.09
CA ASP A 86 7.82 2.74 -14.40
C ASP A 86 7.08 1.44 -14.72
N ILE A 87 6.00 1.11 -13.99
CA ILE A 87 5.14 -0.04 -14.30
C ILE A 87 4.50 0.15 -15.69
N ILE A 88 4.01 1.34 -16.02
CA ILE A 88 3.46 1.63 -17.35
C ILE A 88 4.55 1.49 -18.41
N LYS A 89 5.78 1.93 -18.19
CA LYS A 89 6.87 1.70 -19.16
C LYS A 89 7.20 0.22 -19.34
N GLU A 90 7.17 -0.56 -18.27
CA GLU A 90 7.50 -2.00 -18.29
C GLU A 90 6.39 -2.85 -18.92
N PHE A 91 5.13 -2.44 -18.76
CA PHE A 91 3.95 -3.22 -19.17
C PHE A 91 3.06 -2.54 -20.22
N ALA A 92 3.40 -1.33 -20.68
CA ALA A 92 2.73 -0.74 -21.84
C ALA A 92 2.95 -1.68 -23.02
N PRO A 93 1.88 -2.13 -23.70
CA PRO A 93 2.06 -2.88 -24.91
C PRO A 93 2.85 -1.99 -25.87
N THR A 94 3.97 -2.48 -26.37
CA THR A 94 4.57 -1.96 -27.58
C THR A 94 3.45 -1.93 -28.60
N ALA A 95 3.07 -0.73 -29.04
CA ALA A 95 2.08 -0.59 -30.10
C ALA A 95 2.69 -1.23 -31.36
N GLU A 96 2.32 -2.49 -31.60
CA GLU A 96 2.45 -3.19 -32.89
C GLU A 96 1.07 -3.27 -33.55
#